data_AF-A0A935NV39-F1
#
_entry.id   AF-A0A935NV39-F1
#
_cell.length_a   1.000
_cell.length_b   1.000
_cell.length_c   1.000
_cell.angle_alpha   90.00
_cell.angle_beta   90.00
_cell.angle_gamma   90.00
#
_symmetry.space_group_name_H-M   'P 1'
#
loop_
_entity.id
_entity.type
_entity.pdbx_description
1 polymer ?
#
loop_
_entity_poly.entity_id
_entity_poly.type
_entity_poly.pdbx_seq_one_letter_code
_entity_poly.pdbx_strand_id
1 'polypeptide(L)'
;MRPGLAGGDGKVVSMASNSIMRVVGAIRRIELHLVGVKFVGVTPRQVAKIELDIERATNERDEDIAVENLDGMSFHGPPELLPRFAVGDRVTVVTAEGMQIASIRHSPVS
;
A
#
# COMPACT_ATOMS: atom_id res chain seq x y z
N MET A 1 15.28 47.20 -9.88
CA MET A 1 14.57 46.13 -10.59
C MET A 1 15.40 44.86 -10.45
N ARG A 2 14.85 43.81 -9.82
CA ARG A 2 15.52 42.49 -9.72
C ARG A 2 14.80 41.53 -10.67
N PRO A 3 15.47 40.80 -11.56
CA PRO A 3 14.87 39.68 -12.27
C PRO A 3 14.81 38.46 -11.33
N GLY A 4 13.63 37.84 -11.25
CA GLY A 4 13.40 36.62 -10.48
C GLY A 4 14.06 35.40 -11.13
N LEU A 5 14.76 34.61 -10.32
CA LEU A 5 15.26 33.29 -10.69
C LEU A 5 14.08 32.33 -10.88
N ALA A 6 13.98 31.75 -12.08
CA ALA A 6 13.21 30.54 -12.31
C ALA A 6 13.92 29.37 -11.61
N GLY A 7 13.31 28.88 -10.52
CA GLY A 7 13.82 27.76 -9.74
C GLY A 7 12.86 26.58 -9.82
N GLY A 8 13.36 25.49 -10.40
CA GLY A 8 13.02 24.12 -10.00
C GLY A 8 11.67 23.58 -10.47
N ASP A 9 11.69 22.90 -11.62
CA ASP A 9 10.77 21.77 -11.88
C ASP A 9 11.20 20.60 -10.99
N GLY A 10 11.04 20.78 -9.69
CA GLY A 10 11.02 19.68 -8.74
C GLY A 10 9.60 19.18 -8.75
N LYS A 11 9.29 18.19 -9.60
CA LYS A 11 8.13 17.32 -9.40
C LYS A 11 8.37 16.56 -8.11
N VAL A 12 8.20 17.24 -6.97
CA VAL A 12 7.91 16.63 -5.70
C VAL A 12 6.60 15.93 -5.95
N VAL A 13 6.67 14.62 -6.24
CA VAL A 13 5.52 13.76 -6.13
C VAL A 13 5.18 13.86 -4.66
N SER A 14 4.26 14.76 -4.33
CA SER A 14 3.74 14.94 -3.00
C SER A 14 3.02 13.62 -2.73
N MET A 15 3.76 12.64 -2.20
CA MET A 15 3.22 11.43 -1.63
C MET A 15 2.46 11.90 -0.40
N ALA A 16 1.24 12.39 -0.66
CA ALA A 16 0.30 12.74 0.36
C ALA A 16 0.12 11.47 1.18
N SER A 17 0.56 11.52 2.43
CA SER A 17 0.46 10.47 3.43
C SER A 17 -1.00 10.09 3.79
N ASN A 18 -1.96 10.42 2.90
CA ASN A 18 -3.40 10.26 3.02
C ASN A 18 -4.10 9.90 1.70
N SER A 19 -3.37 9.62 0.62
CA SER A 19 -4.02 9.30 -0.67
C SER A 19 -4.34 7.81 -0.79
N ILE A 20 -5.57 7.53 -1.21
CA ILE A 20 -6.05 6.21 -1.61
C ILE A 20 -5.21 5.75 -2.82
N MET A 21 -4.69 4.54 -2.74
CA MET A 21 -3.95 3.89 -3.83
C MET A 21 -4.67 2.63 -4.25
N ARG A 22 -4.64 2.35 -5.56
CA ARG A 22 -5.07 1.07 -6.12
C ARG A 22 -3.84 0.36 -6.67
N VAL A 23 -3.53 -0.79 -6.11
CA VAL A 23 -2.32 -1.56 -6.41
C VAL A 23 -2.72 -2.92 -6.93
N VAL A 24 -2.12 -3.36 -8.03
CA VAL A 24 -2.28 -4.69 -8.60
C VAL A 24 -0.92 -5.38 -8.56
N GLY A 25 -0.89 -6.59 -8.03
CA GLY A 25 0.34 -7.36 -7.92
C GLY A 25 0.11 -8.76 -7.37
N ALA A 26 1.16 -9.58 -7.42
CA ALA A 26 1.16 -10.91 -6.82
C ALA A 26 1.57 -10.83 -5.34
N ILE A 27 0.94 -11.61 -4.47
CA ILE A 27 1.36 -11.69 -3.07
C ILE A 27 2.72 -12.37 -3.00
N ARG A 28 3.74 -11.61 -2.59
CA ARG A 28 5.09 -12.13 -2.34
C ARG A 28 5.20 -12.71 -0.93
N ARG A 29 4.56 -12.06 0.04
CA ARG A 29 4.54 -12.49 1.44
C ARG A 29 3.24 -12.08 2.09
N ILE A 30 2.67 -12.96 2.91
CA ILE A 30 1.54 -12.65 3.78
C ILE A 30 1.80 -13.28 5.15
N GLU A 31 1.68 -12.47 6.22
CA GLU A 31 1.92 -12.92 7.58
C GLU A 31 1.03 -12.20 8.59
N LEU A 32 0.77 -12.85 9.72
CA LEU A 32 0.04 -12.26 10.82
C LEU A 32 1.03 -11.53 11.72
N HIS A 33 0.88 -10.21 11.84
CA HIS A 33 1.70 -9.39 12.70
C HIS A 33 0.93 -8.99 13.97
N LEU A 34 1.53 -9.24 15.14
CA LEU A 34 1.02 -8.80 16.42
C LEU A 34 1.49 -7.37 16.66
N VAL A 35 0.59 -6.40 16.55
CA VAL A 35 0.90 -5.01 16.90
C VAL A 35 0.86 -4.91 18.42
N GLY A 36 2.03 -4.97 19.03
CA GLY A 36 2.24 -4.72 20.45
C GLY A 36 1.98 -3.25 20.77
N VAL A 37 1.04 -3.00 21.66
CA VAL A 37 0.77 -1.66 22.21
C VAL A 37 1.71 -1.45 23.39
N LYS A 38 2.44 -0.33 23.40
CA LYS A 38 3.38 0.06 24.47
C LYS A 38 2.72 0.31 25.84
N PHE A 39 1.40 0.10 25.96
CA PHE A 39 0.60 0.42 27.13
C PHE A 39 0.06 -0.87 27.76
N VAL A 40 0.26 -1.01 29.07
CA VAL A 40 -0.25 -2.12 29.87
C VAL A 40 -1.79 -2.08 29.86
N GLY A 41 -2.43 -3.18 29.46
CA GLY A 41 -3.89 -3.34 29.52
C GLY A 41 -4.65 -3.25 28.19
N VAL A 42 -3.97 -3.02 27.07
CA VAL A 42 -4.61 -3.06 25.74
C VAL A 42 -4.32 -4.41 25.09
N THR A 43 -5.36 -5.12 24.66
CA THR A 43 -5.23 -6.39 23.93
C THR A 43 -4.45 -6.16 22.63
N PRO A 44 -3.36 -6.91 22.38
CA PRO A 44 -2.59 -6.78 21.14
C PRO A 44 -3.49 -7.02 19.94
N ARG A 45 -3.45 -6.11 18.97
CA ARG A 45 -4.24 -6.24 17.73
C ARG A 45 -3.43 -7.04 16.72
N GLN A 46 -4.01 -8.13 16.24
CA GLN A 46 -3.48 -8.87 15.11
C GLN A 46 -3.85 -8.16 13.81
N VAL A 47 -2.89 -7.97 12.93
CA VAL A 47 -3.10 -7.44 11.57
C VAL A 47 -2.44 -8.37 10.57
N ALA A 48 -3.04 -8.54 9.40
CA ALA A 48 -2.37 -9.17 8.27
C ALA A 48 -1.42 -8.15 7.65
N LYS A 49 -0.16 -8.53 7.48
CA LYS A 49 0.85 -7.79 6.73
C LYS A 49 1.06 -8.50 5.40
N ILE A 50 0.91 -7.76 4.30
CA ILE A 50 1.00 -8.29 2.94
C ILE A 50 2.05 -7.51 2.18
N GLU A 51 3.02 -8.19 1.59
CA GLU A 51 3.99 -7.62 0.65
C GLU A 51 3.63 -8.13 -0.74
N LEU A 52 3.57 -7.22 -1.70
CA LEU A 52 3.20 -7.51 -3.09
C LEU A 52 4.41 -7.33 -3.99
N ASP A 53 4.53 -8.20 -4.98
CA ASP A 53 5.27 -7.92 -6.20
C ASP A 53 4.34 -7.07 -7.09
N ILE A 54 4.54 -5.76 -7.06
CA ILE A 54 3.60 -4.79 -7.63
C ILE A 54 3.83 -4.73 -9.15
N GLU A 55 2.77 -4.98 -9.91
CA GLU A 55 2.78 -4.85 -11.38
C GLU A 55 2.29 -3.48 -11.82
N ARG A 56 1.32 -2.91 -11.09
CA ARG A 56 0.71 -1.61 -11.39
C ARG A 56 0.24 -0.93 -10.13
N ALA A 57 0.41 0.38 -10.05
CA ALA A 57 -0.15 1.20 -8.99
C ALA A 57 -0.71 2.50 -9.56
N THR A 58 -1.87 2.92 -9.06
CA THR A 58 -2.50 4.19 -9.40
C THR A 58 -2.97 4.91 -8.14
N ASN A 59 -3.03 6.23 -8.19
CA ASN A 59 -3.61 7.04 -7.11
C ASN A 59 -5.14 7.14 -7.24
N GLU A 60 -5.77 7.94 -6.38
CA GLU A 60 -7.22 8.22 -6.39
C GLU A 60 -7.74 8.87 -7.68
N ARG A 61 -6.86 9.51 -8.46
CA ARG A 61 -7.15 10.18 -9.73
C ARG A 61 -6.85 9.29 -10.94
N ASP A 62 -6.60 8.00 -10.70
CA ASP A 62 -6.14 7.01 -11.68
C ASP A 62 -4.82 7.40 -12.39
N GLU A 63 -4.01 8.27 -11.76
CA GLU A 63 -2.66 8.58 -12.24
C GLU A 63 -1.70 7.46 -11.83
N ASP A 64 -0.88 6.99 -12.77
CA ASP A 64 0.09 5.93 -12.51
C ASP A 64 1.16 6.38 -11.49
N ILE A 65 1.36 5.54 -10.48
CA ILE A 65 2.42 5.66 -9.48
C ILE A 65 3.55 4.74 -9.93
N ALA A 66 4.77 5.28 -10.02
CA ALA A 66 5.93 4.47 -10.38
C ALA A 66 6.13 3.35 -9.34
N VAL A 67 6.11 2.11 -9.81
CA VAL A 67 6.19 0.89 -8.99
C VAL A 67 7.45 0.85 -8.14
N GLU A 68 8.57 1.37 -8.66
CA GLU A 68 9.84 1.49 -7.94
C GLU A 68 9.72 2.29 -6.64
N ASN A 69 8.77 3.23 -6.56
CA ASN A 69 8.52 3.99 -5.35
C ASN A 69 7.75 3.20 -4.29
N LEU A 70 7.24 2.02 -4.62
CA LEU A 70 6.44 1.14 -3.77
C LEU A 70 7.14 -0.18 -3.46
N ASP A 71 8.36 -0.39 -3.96
CA ASP A 71 9.12 -1.62 -3.70
C ASP A 71 9.42 -1.78 -2.20
N GLY A 72 9.27 -3.01 -1.70
CA GLY A 72 9.43 -3.33 -0.29
C GLY A 72 8.32 -2.78 0.64
N MET A 73 7.29 -2.13 0.09
CA MET A 73 6.17 -1.66 0.89
C MET A 73 5.29 -2.81 1.38
N SER A 74 4.74 -2.62 2.58
CA SER A 74 3.86 -3.58 3.23
C SER A 74 2.48 -2.98 3.42
N PHE A 75 1.45 -3.72 3.03
CA PHE A 75 0.05 -3.37 3.19
C PHE A 75 -0.52 -4.04 4.43
N HIS A 76 -1.34 -3.32 5.18
CA HIS A 76 -1.84 -3.76 6.48
C HIS A 76 -3.36 -3.92 6.43
N GLY A 77 -3.85 -5.11 6.72
CA GLY A 77 -5.28 -5.41 6.69
C GLY A 77 -5.76 -6.22 7.90
N PRO A 78 -7.05 -6.59 7.94
CA PRO A 78 -7.58 -7.47 8.97
C PRO A 78 -6.91 -8.86 8.91
N PRO A 79 -6.79 -9.57 10.05
CA PRO A 79 -6.14 -10.88 10.11
C PRO A 79 -6.86 -11.96 9.28
N GLU A 80 -8.15 -11.75 9.00
CA GLU A 80 -9.00 -12.62 8.16
C GLU A 80 -8.53 -12.73 6.71
N LEU A 81 -7.53 -11.94 6.28
CA LEU A 81 -6.95 -12.04 4.95
C LEU A 81 -6.05 -13.27 4.78
N LEU A 82 -5.36 -13.74 5.83
CA LEU A 82 -4.48 -14.91 5.75
C LEU A 82 -5.17 -16.19 5.24
N PRO A 83 -6.37 -16.58 5.72
CA PRO A 83 -7.03 -17.79 5.20
C PRO A 83 -7.63 -17.58 3.80
N ARG A 84 -7.69 -16.36 3.30
CA ARG A 84 -8.37 -16.01 2.04
C ARG A 84 -7.44 -15.82 0.86
N PHE A 85 -6.16 -15.60 1.13
CA PHE A 85 -5.14 -15.27 0.14
C PHE A 85 -3.83 -15.98 0.49
N ALA A 86 -3.12 -16.44 -0.51
CA ALA A 86 -1.85 -17.13 -0.39
C ALA A 86 -0.75 -16.41 -1.19
N VAL A 87 0.50 -16.77 -0.89
CA VAL A 87 1.64 -16.34 -1.69
C VAL A 87 1.47 -16.86 -3.13
N GLY A 88 1.71 -15.99 -4.10
CA GLY A 88 1.49 -16.24 -5.52
C GLY A 88 0.13 -15.76 -6.05
N ASP A 89 -0.84 -15.48 -5.17
CA ASP A 89 -2.13 -14.97 -5.62
C ASP A 89 -2.00 -13.55 -6.18
N ARG A 90 -2.54 -13.35 -7.39
CA ARG A 90 -2.65 -12.02 -7.99
C ARG A 90 -3.86 -11.30 -7.40
N VAL A 91 -3.64 -10.12 -6.84
CA VAL A 91 -4.66 -9.36 -6.12
C VAL A 91 -4.71 -7.91 -6.56
N THR A 92 -5.90 -7.32 -6.46
CA THR A 92 -6.10 -5.88 -6.50
C THR A 92 -6.35 -5.39 -5.08
N VAL A 93 -5.47 -4.53 -4.58
CA VAL A 93 -5.57 -3.86 -3.28
C VAL A 93 -6.00 -2.41 -3.48
N VAL A 94 -6.95 -1.96 -2.67
CA VAL A 94 -7.31 -0.55 -2.52
C VAL A 94 -6.96 -0.14 -1.10
N THR A 95 -6.12 0.88 -0.95
CA THR A 95 -5.79 1.44 0.37
C THR A 95 -6.81 2.49 0.81
N ALA A 96 -6.98 2.68 2.11
CA ALA A 96 -7.79 3.77 2.68
C ALA A 96 -6.88 4.96 2.97
N GLU A 97 -6.20 4.94 4.12
CA GLU A 97 -5.23 5.94 4.54
C GLU A 97 -3.85 5.27 4.59
N GLY A 98 -2.89 5.85 3.86
CA GLY A 98 -1.54 5.30 3.72
C GLY A 98 -1.56 3.87 3.18
N MET A 99 -1.01 2.94 3.97
CA MET A 99 -0.82 1.52 3.60
C MET A 99 -1.90 0.58 4.15
N GLN A 100 -2.98 1.12 4.72
CA GLN A 100 -4.07 0.31 5.26
C GLN A 100 -4.97 -0.21 4.13
N ILE A 101 -5.17 -1.52 4.06
CA ILE A 101 -6.05 -2.18 3.10
C ILE A 101 -7.50 -1.83 3.44
N ALA A 102 -8.15 -1.04 2.58
CA ALA A 102 -9.59 -0.84 2.59
C ALA A 102 -10.32 -2.01 1.94
N SER A 103 -9.76 -2.51 0.83
CA SER A 103 -10.33 -3.62 0.07
C SER A 103 -9.25 -4.43 -0.63
N ILE A 104 -9.43 -5.74 -0.71
CA ILE A 104 -8.56 -6.66 -1.44
C ILE A 104 -9.42 -7.74 -2.10
N ARG A 105 -9.09 -8.08 -3.35
CA ARG A 105 -9.81 -9.08 -4.14
C ARG A 105 -8.82 -9.76 -5.10
N HIS A 106 -9.10 -11.01 -5.47
CA HIS A 106 -8.38 -11.68 -6.55
C HIS A 106 -8.52 -10.87 -7.83
N SER A 107 -7.40 -10.67 -8.53
CA SER A 107 -7.37 -10.01 -9.82
C SER A 107 -7.38 -11.07 -10.92
N PRO A 108 -8.29 -11.02 -11.89
CA PRO A 108 -8.29 -11.99 -12.98
C PRO A 108 -6.97 -11.92 -13.77
N VAL A 109 -6.47 -13.08 -14.18
CA VAL A 109 -5.47 -13.17 -15.23
C VAL A 109 -6.20 -12.94 -16.56
N SER A 110 -5.97 -11.78 -17.18
CA SER A 110 -6.43 -11.49 -18.54
C SER A 110 -5.35 -11.84 -19.54
#